data_AF-Q9FF85-F1
#
_entry.id   AF-Q9FF85-F1
#
_cell.length_a   1.000
_cell.length_b   1.000
_cell.length_c   1.000
_cell.angle_alpha   90.00
_cell.angle_beta   90.00
_cell.angle_gamma   90.00
#
_symmetry.space_group_name_H-M   'P 1'
#
loop_
_entity.id
_entity.type
_entity.pdbx_description
1 polymer ?
#
loop_
_entity_poly.entity_id
_entity_poly.type
_entity_poly.pdbx_seq_one_letter_code
_entity_poly.pdbx_strand_id
1 'polypeptide(L)'
;MLFSSCKIIFQYTLKEMSSHGREVEVTISSAKDIKNVNWRNGPNKPYAVVWIDPKFKSSTRVDEDGNTCTTWNETFVIALPPANDDDDKVYINIVHAGREENTKPLIGSAHLSLRDVIDDVGFGVPFMKTLKLKRPSGRPQGKLDVTVTVRETPGSNYALPYGDPYAPEKGSKFGGMGTGLAVGAVAGVLGGVALAEGLEAVEGDEDDDDDDDAAAAAAADDDDDDDDDDDDDDE
;
A
#
# COMPACT_ATOMS: atom_id res chain seq x y z
N MET A 1 8.45 -3.58 -42.11
CA MET A 1 8.90 -3.45 -40.70
C MET A 1 9.04 -1.97 -40.31
N LEU A 2 7.94 -1.20 -40.22
CA LEU A 2 8.02 0.23 -39.86
C LEU A 2 7.04 0.67 -38.76
N PHE A 3 6.24 -0.25 -38.20
CA PHE A 3 5.24 0.08 -37.16
C PHE A 3 5.74 -0.11 -35.72
N SER A 4 6.94 -0.68 -35.52
CA SER A 4 7.45 -0.98 -34.17
C SER A 4 8.00 0.27 -33.47
N SER A 5 8.84 1.06 -34.15
CA SER A 5 9.52 2.20 -33.53
C SER A 5 8.56 3.32 -33.12
N CYS A 6 7.49 3.56 -33.88
CA CYS A 6 6.50 4.59 -33.52
C CYS A 6 5.66 4.20 -32.29
N LYS A 7 5.35 2.90 -32.13
CA LYS A 7 4.59 2.41 -30.98
C LYS A 7 5.41 2.49 -29.68
N ILE A 8 6.70 2.22 -29.79
CA ILE A 8 7.66 2.31 -28.68
C ILE A 8 7.82 3.77 -28.23
N ILE A 9 8.05 4.71 -29.16
CA ILE A 9 8.20 6.14 -28.81
C ILE A 9 6.93 6.66 -28.14
N PHE A 10 5.74 6.28 -28.64
CA PHE A 10 4.48 6.75 -28.05
C PHE A 10 4.27 6.27 -26.61
N GLN A 11 4.66 5.03 -26.28
CA GLN A 11 4.57 4.51 -24.91
C GLN A 11 5.50 5.27 -23.96
N TYR A 12 6.74 5.55 -24.37
CA TYR A 12 7.68 6.31 -23.54
C TYR A 12 7.22 7.76 -23.32
N THR A 13 6.74 8.44 -24.37
CA THR A 13 6.24 9.82 -24.25
C THR A 13 4.99 9.90 -23.36
N LEU A 14 4.10 8.90 -23.40
CA LEU A 14 2.93 8.87 -22.51
C LEU A 14 3.34 8.58 -21.06
N LYS A 15 4.36 7.73 -20.83
CA LYS A 15 4.91 7.45 -19.50
C LYS A 15 5.64 8.67 -18.89
N GLU A 16 6.36 9.47 -19.69
CA GLU A 16 6.95 10.74 -19.22
C GLU A 16 5.90 11.84 -18.96
N MET A 17 4.75 11.80 -19.64
CA MET A 17 3.70 12.81 -19.50
C MET A 17 2.69 12.51 -18.39
N SER A 18 2.64 11.28 -17.86
CA SER A 18 1.88 10.96 -16.65
C SER A 18 2.58 11.42 -15.37
N SER A 19 3.03 12.68 -15.35
CA SER A 19 3.37 13.41 -14.12
C SER A 19 2.12 13.68 -13.26
N HIS A 20 1.03 12.92 -13.43
CA HIS A 20 -0.09 12.97 -12.51
C HIS A 20 0.28 12.11 -11.31
N GLY A 21 0.45 12.74 -10.14
CA GLY A 21 0.55 11.97 -8.91
C GLY A 21 -0.70 11.10 -8.79
N ARG A 22 -0.59 9.89 -8.29
CA ARG A 22 -1.77 9.06 -8.03
C ARG A 22 -1.91 8.82 -6.56
N GLU A 23 -3.15 8.68 -6.12
CA GLU A 23 -3.47 8.31 -4.75
C GLU A 23 -4.51 7.19 -4.75
N VAL A 24 -4.43 6.35 -3.72
CA VAL A 24 -5.37 5.27 -3.49
C VAL A 24 -6.08 5.55 -2.18
N GLU A 25 -7.39 5.64 -2.25
CA GLU A 25 -8.24 5.66 -1.08
C GLU A 25 -8.68 4.23 -0.77
N VAL A 26 -8.35 3.73 0.42
CA VAL A 26 -8.68 2.39 0.89
C VAL A 26 -9.53 2.50 2.15
N THR A 27 -10.78 2.08 2.06
CA THR A 27 -11.66 1.92 3.22
C THR A 27 -11.68 0.45 3.64
N ILE A 28 -11.27 0.19 4.88
CA ILE A 28 -11.31 -1.12 5.51
C ILE A 28 -12.60 -1.21 6.33
N SER A 29 -13.62 -1.84 5.77
CA SER A 29 -14.95 -1.90 6.38
C SER A 29 -15.00 -2.92 7.53
N SER A 30 -14.81 -4.19 7.22
CA SER A 30 -14.99 -5.27 8.19
C SER A 30 -14.25 -6.55 7.79
N ALA A 31 -14.03 -7.44 8.76
CA ALA A 31 -13.56 -8.79 8.52
C ALA A 31 -14.43 -9.81 9.26
N LYS A 32 -14.72 -10.93 8.61
CA LYS A 32 -15.59 -12.00 9.14
C LYS A 32 -14.98 -13.37 8.95
N ASP A 33 -15.37 -14.30 9.81
CA ASP A 33 -14.88 -15.69 9.83
C ASP A 33 -13.34 -15.79 9.96
N ILE A 34 -12.70 -14.79 10.58
CA ILE A 34 -11.24 -14.80 10.79
C ILE A 34 -10.86 -15.81 11.87
N LYS A 35 -9.64 -16.35 11.78
CA LYS A 35 -9.16 -17.34 12.77
C LYS A 35 -8.96 -16.66 14.13
N ASN A 36 -9.48 -17.26 15.20
CA ASN A 36 -9.00 -16.94 16.54
C ASN A 36 -7.58 -17.51 16.72
N VAL A 37 -6.57 -16.65 16.62
CA VAL A 37 -5.16 -17.01 16.85
C VAL A 37 -4.84 -17.02 18.35
N ASN A 38 -5.57 -16.23 19.14
CA ASN A 38 -5.45 -16.13 20.58
C ASN A 38 -6.34 -17.13 21.37
N TRP A 39 -6.80 -18.20 20.72
CA TRP A 39 -7.86 -19.08 21.25
C TRP A 39 -7.56 -19.75 22.59
N ARG A 40 -6.28 -19.83 23.00
CA ARG A 40 -5.87 -20.38 24.30
C ARG A 40 -6.01 -19.38 25.44
N ASN A 41 -5.97 -18.09 25.13
CA ASN A 41 -5.91 -17.02 26.11
C ASN A 41 -7.18 -16.16 26.10
N GLY A 42 -7.92 -16.14 24.99
CA GLY A 42 -9.18 -15.41 24.90
C GLY A 42 -9.64 -15.14 23.47
N PRO A 43 -10.45 -14.08 23.28
CA PRO A 43 -10.81 -13.61 21.95
C PRO A 43 -9.62 -12.93 21.26
N ASN A 44 -9.67 -12.82 19.93
CA ASN A 44 -8.79 -11.88 19.25
C ASN A 44 -9.21 -10.44 19.55
N LYS A 45 -8.23 -9.56 19.51
CA LYS A 45 -8.36 -8.11 19.44
C LYS A 45 -7.83 -7.62 18.09
N PRO A 46 -8.60 -7.74 17.00
CA PRO A 46 -8.08 -7.54 15.66
C PRO A 46 -7.93 -6.05 15.29
N TYR A 47 -6.91 -5.75 14.49
CA TYR A 47 -6.75 -4.51 13.74
C TYR A 47 -6.18 -4.82 12.36
N ALA A 48 -6.37 -3.91 11.40
CA ALA A 48 -5.84 -4.05 10.05
C ALA A 48 -4.62 -3.14 9.86
N VAL A 49 -3.66 -3.61 9.07
CA VAL A 49 -2.50 -2.85 8.60
C VAL A 49 -2.53 -2.86 7.08
N VAL A 50 -2.49 -1.69 6.46
CA VAL A 50 -2.55 -1.49 5.01
C VAL A 50 -1.33 -0.74 4.51
N TRP A 51 -0.80 -1.17 3.37
CA TRP A 51 0.33 -0.50 2.70
C TRP A 51 0.39 -0.85 1.22
N ILE A 52 1.18 -0.05 0.49
CA ILE A 52 1.58 -0.31 -0.89
C ILE A 52 3.11 -0.45 -0.89
N ASP A 53 3.80 0.57 -0.37
CA ASP A 53 5.21 0.50 0.02
C ASP A 53 5.32 0.01 1.47
N PRO A 54 6.03 -1.10 1.75
CA PRO A 54 6.26 -1.59 3.12
C PRO A 54 6.90 -0.58 4.08
N LYS A 55 7.55 0.48 3.58
CA LYS A 55 8.09 1.58 4.41
C LYS A 55 7.00 2.48 4.97
N PHE A 56 5.85 2.58 4.29
CA PHE A 56 4.75 3.47 4.65
C PHE A 56 3.49 2.67 4.93
N LYS A 57 3.32 2.26 6.19
CA LYS A 57 2.16 1.49 6.65
C LYS A 57 1.18 2.38 7.40
N SER A 58 -0.11 2.15 7.16
CA SER A 58 -1.20 2.71 7.96
C SER A 58 -1.94 1.57 8.68
N SER A 59 -2.57 1.86 9.81
CA SER A 59 -3.31 0.86 10.58
C SER A 59 -4.61 1.39 11.14
N THR A 60 -5.61 0.52 11.25
CA THR A 60 -6.86 0.83 11.95
C THR A 60 -6.66 0.84 13.45
N ARG A 61 -7.69 1.28 14.17
CA ARG A 61 -7.82 1.02 15.60
C ARG A 61 -8.02 -0.47 15.85
N VAL A 62 -7.71 -0.86 17.09
CA VAL A 62 -7.99 -2.20 17.60
C VAL A 62 -9.47 -2.31 17.91
N ASP A 63 -10.10 -3.37 17.42
CA ASP A 63 -11.43 -3.78 17.82
C ASP A 63 -11.29 -4.76 18.99
N GLU A 64 -11.54 -4.29 20.21
CA GLU A 64 -11.37 -5.08 21.44
C GLU A 64 -12.40 -6.22 21.54
N ASP A 65 -13.56 -6.08 20.90
CA ASP A 65 -14.69 -7.02 20.98
C ASP A 65 -14.85 -7.86 19.70
N GLY A 66 -14.07 -7.56 18.66
CA GLY A 66 -14.23 -8.15 17.33
C GLY A 66 -14.03 -9.67 17.26
N ASN A 67 -13.09 -10.25 18.01
CA ASN A 67 -12.78 -11.68 18.00
C ASN A 67 -12.67 -12.29 16.57
N THR A 68 -13.72 -12.97 16.08
CA THR A 68 -13.78 -13.57 14.74
C THR A 68 -14.56 -12.74 13.71
N CYS A 69 -15.24 -11.68 14.14
CA CYS A 69 -16.08 -10.79 13.33
C CYS A 69 -15.90 -9.34 13.81
N THR A 70 -15.20 -8.53 13.03
CA THR A 70 -14.77 -7.17 13.42
C THR A 70 -15.18 -6.15 12.37
N THR A 71 -15.40 -4.91 12.81
CA THR A 71 -15.77 -3.79 11.95
C THR A 71 -14.99 -2.54 12.35
N TRP A 72 -14.30 -1.92 11.39
CA TRP A 72 -13.52 -0.71 11.61
C TRP A 72 -14.13 0.50 10.91
N ASN A 73 -14.51 0.34 9.62
CA ASN A 73 -14.96 1.44 8.76
C ASN A 73 -13.99 2.62 8.75
N GLU A 74 -12.69 2.33 8.62
CA GLU A 74 -11.64 3.34 8.58
C GLU A 74 -11.10 3.50 7.16
N THR A 75 -10.88 4.75 6.76
CA THR A 75 -10.43 5.12 5.41
C THR A 75 -9.02 5.71 5.46
N PHE A 76 -8.17 5.24 4.55
CA PHE A 76 -6.78 5.69 4.41
C PHE A 76 -6.56 6.20 3.00
N VAL A 77 -5.82 7.29 2.86
CA VAL A 77 -5.36 7.81 1.56
C VAL A 77 -3.85 7.59 1.47
N ILE A 78 -3.43 6.83 0.47
CA ILE A 78 -2.04 6.42 0.27
C ILE A 78 -1.57 6.99 -1.08
N ALA A 79 -0.54 7.83 -1.05
CA ALA A 79 0.08 8.34 -2.28
C ALA A 79 0.88 7.22 -2.97
N LEU A 80 0.75 7.13 -4.29
CA LEU A 80 1.51 6.19 -5.12
C LEU A 80 2.87 6.78 -5.53
N PRO A 81 3.93 5.97 -5.50
CA PRO A 81 5.21 6.34 -6.10
C PRO A 81 5.04 6.72 -7.59
N PRO A 82 5.79 7.71 -8.10
CA PRO A 82 5.70 8.14 -9.50
C PRO A 82 6.20 7.09 -10.52
N ALA A 83 6.87 6.03 -10.06
CA ALA A 83 7.54 5.06 -10.93
C ALA A 83 6.62 3.98 -11.53
N ASN A 84 5.36 3.88 -11.09
CA ASN A 84 4.63 2.62 -11.19
C ASN A 84 3.85 2.43 -12.50
N ASP A 85 4.04 1.27 -13.12
CA ASP A 85 3.38 0.75 -14.32
C ASP A 85 1.99 0.14 -14.03
N ASP A 86 1.26 0.70 -13.06
CA ASP A 86 -0.06 0.21 -12.60
C ASP A 86 -0.07 -1.18 -11.92
N ASP A 87 1.07 -1.88 -11.89
CA ASP A 87 1.22 -3.20 -11.27
C ASP A 87 1.30 -3.18 -9.73
N ASP A 88 1.04 -2.02 -9.13
CA ASP A 88 0.99 -1.83 -7.69
C ASP A 88 -0.08 -2.69 -7.02
N LYS A 89 0.23 -3.15 -5.81
CA LYS A 89 -0.68 -3.93 -4.99
C LYS A 89 -0.88 -3.28 -3.64
N VAL A 90 -2.14 -3.18 -3.24
CA VAL A 90 -2.50 -2.85 -1.86
C VAL A 90 -2.43 -4.13 -1.06
N TYR A 91 -1.58 -4.16 -0.05
CA TYR A 91 -1.46 -5.26 0.90
C TYR A 91 -2.22 -4.90 2.18
N ILE A 92 -2.98 -5.87 2.69
CA ILE A 92 -3.69 -5.74 3.97
C ILE A 92 -3.40 -6.97 4.83
N ASN A 93 -2.90 -6.74 6.05
CA ASN A 93 -2.80 -7.75 7.10
C ASN A 93 -3.84 -7.50 8.18
N ILE A 94 -4.46 -8.57 8.68
CA ILE A 94 -5.26 -8.56 9.90
C ILE A 94 -4.42 -9.14 11.02
N VAL A 95 -4.28 -8.39 12.11
CA VAL A 95 -3.33 -8.66 13.20
C VAL A 95 -4.05 -8.60 14.54
N HIS A 96 -3.67 -9.45 15.48
CA HIS A 96 -4.10 -9.38 16.86
C HIS A 96 -3.18 -8.44 17.67
N ALA A 97 -3.77 -7.48 18.40
CA ALA A 97 -3.05 -6.50 19.21
C ALA A 97 -2.42 -7.04 20.52
N GLY A 98 -2.54 -8.33 20.80
CA GLY A 98 -2.03 -8.95 22.02
C GLY A 98 -0.58 -9.42 21.93
N ARG A 99 0.02 -9.69 23.10
CA ARG A 99 1.39 -10.22 23.26
C ARG A 99 1.42 -11.46 24.15
N GLU A 100 0.34 -12.23 24.13
CA GLU A 100 0.22 -13.48 24.85
C GLU A 100 1.29 -14.48 24.38
N GLU A 101 1.81 -15.25 25.33
CA GLU A 101 2.85 -16.23 25.04
C GLU A 101 2.36 -17.27 24.02
N ASN A 102 3.23 -17.61 23.08
CA ASN A 102 2.95 -18.57 22.01
C ASN A 102 1.80 -18.17 21.06
N THR A 103 1.34 -16.91 21.11
CA THR A 103 0.37 -16.37 20.15
C THR A 103 1.10 -15.60 19.05
N LYS A 104 1.01 -16.12 17.82
CA LYS A 104 1.48 -15.39 16.63
C LYS A 104 0.41 -14.36 16.24
N PRO A 105 0.75 -13.06 16.17
CA PRO A 105 -0.28 -12.01 16.05
C PRO A 105 -0.90 -11.93 14.65
N LEU A 106 -0.22 -12.41 13.60
CA LEU A 106 -0.77 -12.37 12.24
C LEU A 106 -1.93 -13.37 12.08
N ILE A 107 -3.14 -12.84 11.89
CA ILE A 107 -4.36 -13.63 11.69
C ILE A 107 -4.49 -14.07 10.23
N GLY A 108 -4.29 -13.13 9.31
CA GLY A 108 -4.33 -13.40 7.88
C GLY A 108 -3.92 -12.20 7.02
N SER A 109 -3.65 -12.48 5.76
CA SER A 109 -3.17 -11.52 4.77
C SER A 109 -4.01 -11.58 3.50
N ALA A 110 -4.21 -10.44 2.87
CA ALA A 110 -4.80 -10.30 1.55
C ALA A 110 -4.08 -9.20 0.76
N HIS A 111 -4.26 -9.21 -0.55
CA HIS A 111 -3.78 -8.15 -1.42
C HIS A 111 -4.78 -7.90 -2.55
N LEU A 112 -4.75 -6.69 -3.11
CA LEU A 112 -5.55 -6.29 -4.26
C LEU A 112 -4.65 -5.60 -5.29
N SER A 113 -4.74 -6.02 -6.55
CA SER A 113 -4.05 -5.41 -7.69
C SER A 113 -4.76 -4.11 -8.07
N LEU A 114 -4.04 -2.99 -8.13
CA LEU A 114 -4.64 -1.70 -8.51
C LEU A 114 -5.04 -1.68 -9.99
N ARG A 115 -4.29 -2.36 -10.84
CA ARG A 115 -4.66 -2.58 -12.23
C ARG A 115 -6.04 -3.21 -12.38
N ASP A 116 -6.33 -4.25 -11.61
CA ASP A 116 -7.64 -4.93 -11.66
C ASP A 116 -8.77 -3.96 -11.25
N VAL A 117 -8.50 -3.05 -10.29
CA VAL A 117 -9.47 -2.02 -9.88
C VAL A 117 -9.71 -1.02 -11.00
N ILE A 118 -8.64 -0.53 -11.63
CA ILE A 118 -8.71 0.46 -12.72
C ILE A 118 -9.38 -0.15 -13.95
N ASP A 119 -9.06 -1.40 -14.29
CA ASP A 119 -9.64 -2.10 -15.43
C ASP A 119 -11.14 -2.43 -15.20
N ASP A 120 -11.53 -2.78 -13.97
CA ASP A 120 -12.91 -3.13 -13.63
C ASP A 120 -13.84 -1.90 -13.54
N VAL A 121 -13.40 -0.78 -12.94
CA VAL A 121 -14.26 0.40 -12.68
C VAL A 121 -13.72 1.75 -13.13
N GLY A 122 -12.43 1.86 -13.47
CA GLY A 122 -11.78 3.11 -13.84
C GLY A 122 -11.35 3.99 -12.66
N PHE A 123 -10.80 5.16 -12.99
CA PHE A 123 -10.34 6.15 -12.00
C PHE A 123 -11.50 6.91 -11.37
N GLY A 124 -11.37 7.22 -10.07
CA GLY A 124 -12.32 8.03 -9.31
C GLY A 124 -13.62 7.31 -8.93
N VAL A 125 -13.79 6.04 -9.31
CA VAL A 125 -14.96 5.24 -9.00
C VAL A 125 -14.65 4.30 -7.82
N PRO A 126 -15.42 4.36 -6.72
CA PRO A 126 -15.24 3.42 -5.61
C PRO A 126 -15.55 1.99 -6.01
N PHE A 127 -14.62 1.07 -5.75
CA PHE A 127 -14.77 -0.36 -6.00
C PHE A 127 -14.86 -1.15 -4.71
N MET A 128 -16.03 -1.72 -4.45
CA MET A 128 -16.25 -2.59 -3.29
C MET A 128 -15.80 -4.03 -3.61
N LYS A 129 -14.92 -4.59 -2.79
CA LYS A 129 -14.39 -5.95 -2.96
C LYS A 129 -14.36 -6.71 -1.64
N THR A 130 -14.81 -7.97 -1.69
CA THR A 130 -14.58 -8.94 -0.61
C THR A 130 -13.36 -9.77 -0.94
N LEU A 131 -12.27 -9.56 -0.20
CA LEU A 131 -11.02 -10.30 -0.32
C LEU A 131 -11.05 -11.57 0.55
N LYS A 132 -10.47 -12.65 0.05
CA LYS A 132 -10.24 -13.88 0.84
C LYS A 132 -8.93 -13.73 1.61
N LEU A 133 -8.99 -13.85 2.92
CA LEU A 133 -7.79 -13.82 3.76
C LEU A 133 -7.07 -15.17 3.69
N LYS A 134 -5.74 -15.13 3.62
CA LYS A 134 -4.86 -16.31 3.68
C LYS A 134 -4.09 -16.30 4.99
N ARG A 135 -4.05 -17.44 5.66
CA ARG A 135 -3.22 -17.61 6.87
C ARG A 135 -1.74 -17.74 6.49
N PRO A 136 -0.82 -17.57 7.46
CA PRO A 136 0.59 -17.90 7.26
C PRO A 136 0.83 -19.34 6.78
N SER A 137 -0.08 -20.27 7.09
CA SER A 137 -0.07 -21.64 6.59
C SER A 137 -0.54 -21.79 5.13
N GLY A 138 -0.78 -20.70 4.40
CA GLY A 138 -1.34 -20.69 3.03
C GLY A 138 -2.84 -20.96 2.94
N ARG A 139 -3.43 -21.68 3.91
CA ARG A 139 -4.85 -22.05 3.90
C ARG A 139 -5.76 -20.80 3.98
N PRO A 140 -6.74 -20.64 3.07
CA PRO A 140 -7.70 -19.54 3.13
C PRO A 140 -8.58 -19.66 4.37
N GLN A 141 -8.83 -18.54 5.05
CA GLN A 141 -9.75 -18.44 6.17
C GLN A 141 -10.16 -16.99 6.39
N GLY A 142 -11.47 -16.75 6.47
CA GLY A 142 -12.03 -15.43 6.67
C GLY A 142 -12.15 -14.61 5.38
N LYS A 143 -12.91 -13.53 5.49
CA LYS A 143 -13.19 -12.58 4.41
C LYS A 143 -12.97 -11.17 4.94
N LEU A 144 -12.44 -10.30 4.10
CA LEU A 144 -12.19 -8.90 4.38
C LEU A 144 -12.95 -8.06 3.35
N ASP A 145 -13.87 -7.22 3.82
CA ASP A 145 -14.65 -6.32 2.98
C ASP A 145 -13.95 -4.95 2.93
N VAL A 146 -13.55 -4.52 1.72
CA VAL A 146 -12.86 -3.24 1.46
C VAL A 146 -13.54 -2.46 0.35
N THR A 147 -13.37 -1.15 0.37
CA THR A 147 -13.68 -0.26 -0.77
C THR A 147 -12.42 0.46 -1.20
N VAL A 148 -12.08 0.41 -2.48
CA VAL A 148 -10.85 1.01 -3.02
C VAL A 148 -11.19 1.95 -4.17
N THR A 149 -10.61 3.15 -4.14
CA THR A 149 -10.75 4.15 -5.20
C THR A 149 -9.35 4.60 -5.62
N VAL A 150 -9.01 4.45 -6.90
CA VAL A 150 -7.76 5.00 -7.45
C VAL A 150 -8.04 6.34 -8.08
N ARG A 151 -7.27 7.37 -7.72
CA ARG A 151 -7.48 8.75 -8.19
C ARG A 151 -6.21 9.28 -8.81
N GLU A 152 -6.38 10.07 -9.87
CA GLU A 152 -5.34 10.93 -10.41
C GLU A 152 -5.40 12.26 -9.67
N THR A 153 -4.27 12.65 -9.10
CA THR A 153 -4.05 13.99 -8.58
C THR A 153 -3.37 14.81 -9.68
N PRO A 154 -3.79 16.06 -9.91
CA PRO A 154 -3.02 16.96 -10.73
C PRO A 154 -1.60 16.97 -10.17
N GLY A 155 -0.64 16.50 -10.99
CA GLY A 155 0.74 16.56 -10.62
C GLY A 155 1.06 17.96 -10.12
N SER A 156 1.70 18.06 -8.96
CA SER A 156 2.51 19.23 -8.67
C SER A 156 3.71 19.22 -9.62
N ASN A 157 3.45 19.36 -10.92
CA ASN A 157 4.38 19.99 -11.83
C ASN A 157 4.51 21.40 -11.28
N TYR A 158 5.47 21.58 -10.37
CA TYR A 158 6.10 22.87 -10.21
C TYR A 158 6.44 23.28 -11.63
N ALA A 159 5.64 24.20 -12.18
CA ALA A 159 5.99 24.94 -13.36
C ALA A 159 7.30 25.61 -12.98
N LEU A 160 8.41 24.95 -13.30
CA LEU A 160 9.71 25.58 -13.32
C LEU A 160 9.49 26.76 -14.28
N PRO A 161 9.69 28.02 -13.84
CA PRO A 161 9.59 29.16 -14.73
C PRO A 161 10.73 29.04 -15.74
N TYR A 162 10.48 28.30 -16.81
CA TYR A 162 11.40 28.13 -17.91
C TYR A 162 11.29 29.38 -18.78
N GLY A 163 12.23 30.29 -18.54
CA GLY A 163 12.70 31.30 -19.48
C GLY A 163 11.63 32.22 -20.05
N ASP A 164 11.56 33.44 -19.54
CA ASP A 164 11.40 34.58 -20.45
C ASP A 164 12.79 34.84 -21.07
N PRO A 165 13.04 34.53 -22.37
CA PRO A 165 13.96 35.36 -23.15
C PRO A 165 13.31 36.74 -23.28
N TYR A 166 13.95 37.71 -23.92
CA TYR A 166 13.38 39.06 -24.11
C TYR A 166 13.08 39.82 -22.81
N ALA A 167 14.16 40.34 -22.21
CA ALA A 167 14.09 41.62 -21.51
C ALA A 167 14.11 42.78 -22.52
N PRO A 168 12.98 43.43 -22.82
CA PRO A 168 12.98 44.83 -23.20
C PRO A 168 12.79 45.66 -21.92
N GLU A 169 13.86 46.35 -21.61
CA GLU A 169 14.01 47.28 -20.51
C GLU A 169 12.98 48.42 -20.46
N LYS A 170 12.47 48.64 -19.24
CA LYS A 170 11.95 49.91 -18.67
C LYS A 170 10.92 50.70 -19.49
N GLY A 171 9.66 50.28 -19.39
CA GLY A 171 8.49 51.17 -19.50
C GLY A 171 7.90 51.44 -18.12
N SER A 172 7.99 52.68 -17.66
CA SER A 172 7.63 53.09 -16.31
C SER A 172 6.19 53.61 -16.19
N LYS A 173 5.53 53.22 -15.09
CA LYS A 173 4.63 54.02 -14.24
C LYS A 173 3.36 54.62 -14.88
N PHE A 174 2.24 53.91 -14.77
CA PHE A 174 0.87 54.45 -14.55
C PHE A 174 0.08 53.32 -13.83
N GLY A 175 -0.27 53.41 -12.56
CA GLY A 175 -1.32 54.28 -12.04
C GLY A 175 -2.62 53.46 -11.90
N GLY A 176 -2.77 52.70 -10.81
CA GLY A 176 -3.94 51.85 -10.57
C GLY A 176 -4.09 51.49 -9.11
N MET A 177 -4.61 52.45 -8.34
CA MET A 177 -4.89 52.39 -6.91
C MET A 177 -6.09 51.45 -6.67
N GLY A 178 -5.84 50.24 -6.16
CA GLY A 178 -6.89 49.27 -5.80
C GLY A 178 -6.70 48.78 -4.37
N THR A 179 -7.21 49.55 -3.42
CA THR A 179 -7.22 49.24 -1.98
C THR A 179 -8.28 48.18 -1.68
N GLY A 180 -7.88 47.01 -1.20
CA GLY A 180 -8.79 45.96 -0.74
C GLY A 180 -8.16 45.10 0.35
N LEU A 181 -8.35 45.53 1.60
CA LEU A 181 -7.95 44.86 2.83
C LEU A 181 -9.03 43.84 3.24
N ALA A 182 -8.65 42.60 3.56
CA ALA A 182 -9.39 41.77 4.51
C ALA A 182 -8.45 40.70 5.10
N VAL A 183 -7.88 41.04 6.26
CA VAL A 183 -7.11 40.15 7.13
C VAL A 183 -8.11 39.34 7.96
N GLY A 184 -8.19 38.04 7.73
CA GLY A 184 -8.93 37.10 8.57
C GLY A 184 -7.96 36.28 9.40
N ALA A 185 -7.68 36.74 10.63
CA ALA A 185 -6.97 35.96 11.63
C ALA A 185 -7.96 34.99 12.30
N VAL A 186 -7.69 33.69 12.24
CA VAL A 186 -8.34 32.72 13.14
C VAL A 186 -7.25 32.15 14.05
N ALA A 187 -7.22 32.70 15.26
CA ALA A 187 -6.47 32.19 16.39
C ALA A 187 -7.14 30.92 16.91
N GLY A 188 -6.40 29.82 16.98
CA GLY A 188 -6.88 28.53 17.46
C GLY A 188 -5.83 27.82 18.30
N VAL A 189 -5.86 28.13 19.60
CA VAL A 189 -5.45 27.34 20.77
C VAL A 189 -4.11 26.56 20.72
N LEU A 190 -3.18 27.13 21.48
CA LEU A 190 -1.98 26.50 22.05
C LEU A 190 -2.34 25.25 22.86
N GLY A 191 -1.90 24.09 22.40
CA GLY A 191 -1.83 22.86 23.17
C GLY A 191 -0.39 22.37 23.23
N GLY A 192 0.36 22.81 24.23
CA GLY A 192 1.71 22.34 24.49
C GLY A 192 1.71 20.98 25.18
N VAL A 193 2.50 20.05 24.65
CA VAL A 193 3.08 18.97 25.45
C VAL A 193 4.58 19.05 25.23
N ALA A 194 5.27 19.50 26.27
CA ALA A 194 6.71 19.47 26.37
C ALA A 194 7.14 18.04 26.70
N LEU A 195 7.93 17.42 25.84
CA LEU A 195 8.89 16.41 26.24
C LEU A 195 10.22 16.73 25.56
N ALA A 196 11.20 16.87 26.42
CA ALA A 196 12.53 17.37 26.15
C ALA A 196 13.34 16.41 25.28
N GLU A 197 14.19 17.02 24.44
CA GLU A 197 15.60 16.70 24.24
C GLU A 197 16.03 15.28 24.62
N GLY A 198 16.29 14.48 23.59
CA GLY A 198 16.91 13.16 23.66
C GLY A 198 17.28 12.69 22.26
N LEU A 199 18.03 13.52 21.53
CA LEU A 199 18.67 13.14 20.28
C LEU A 199 20.10 12.71 20.63
N GLU A 200 20.28 11.44 21.00
CA GLU A 200 21.59 10.81 20.99
C GLU A 200 21.69 9.90 19.77
N ALA A 201 22.33 10.44 18.75
CA ALA A 201 22.85 9.69 17.63
C ALA A 201 23.88 8.70 18.18
N VAL A 202 23.50 7.44 18.28
CA VAL A 202 24.44 6.34 18.42
C VAL A 202 24.79 5.90 17.00
N GLU A 203 25.93 6.40 16.53
CA GLU A 203 26.69 5.77 15.47
C GLU A 203 27.24 4.49 16.09
N GLY A 204 26.61 3.35 15.77
CA GLY A 204 26.97 2.03 16.23
C GLY A 204 27.52 1.24 15.06
N ASP A 205 28.71 0.70 15.28
CA ASP A 205 29.66 0.16 14.33
C ASP A 205 29.12 -0.88 13.33
N GLU A 206 29.79 -0.87 12.18
CA GLU A 206 29.81 -1.87 11.12
C GLU A 206 30.25 -3.23 11.70
N ASP A 207 29.35 -4.23 11.69
CA ASP A 207 29.74 -5.63 11.73
C ASP A 207 29.52 -6.21 10.32
N ASP A 208 30.62 -6.22 9.57
CA ASP A 208 30.84 -6.99 8.35
C ASP A 208 30.79 -8.48 8.69
N ASP A 209 29.61 -9.11 8.62
CA ASP A 209 29.52 -10.57 8.54
C ASP A 209 29.29 -10.96 7.07
N ASP A 210 30.43 -11.15 6.40
CA ASP A 210 30.62 -11.92 5.18
C ASP A 210 30.10 -13.36 5.37
N ASP A 211 28.84 -13.64 5.04
CA ASP A 211 28.37 -15.01 4.74
C ASP A 211 28.24 -15.18 3.22
N ASP A 212 29.39 -15.11 2.54
CA ASP A 212 29.62 -15.75 1.26
C ASP A 212 29.69 -17.27 1.48
N ASP A 213 28.55 -17.97 1.44
CA ASP A 213 28.54 -19.42 1.20
C ASP A 213 27.48 -19.81 0.16
N ALA A 214 27.94 -19.68 -1.08
CA ALA A 214 27.89 -20.70 -2.11
C ALA A 214 26.54 -21.39 -2.40
N ALA A 215 26.08 -21.10 -3.62
CA ALA A 215 25.34 -22.02 -4.45
C ALA A 215 25.88 -23.46 -4.38
N ALA A 216 25.11 -24.37 -3.79
CA ALA A 216 25.19 -25.81 -4.01
C ALA A 216 23.77 -26.26 -4.36
N ALA A 217 23.45 -26.39 -5.63
CA ALA A 217 23.68 -27.57 -6.47
C ALA A 217 22.35 -28.31 -6.61
N ALA A 218 21.94 -28.44 -7.87
CA ALA A 218 20.81 -29.25 -8.28
C ALA A 218 20.98 -30.69 -7.78
N ALA A 219 20.05 -31.15 -6.94
CA ALA A 219 19.77 -32.57 -6.81
C ALA A 219 18.53 -32.84 -7.67
N ALA A 220 18.78 -33.36 -8.86
CA ALA A 220 17.83 -34.23 -9.52
C ALA A 220 17.82 -35.52 -8.71
N ASP A 221 16.76 -35.77 -7.94
CA ASP A 221 16.43 -37.13 -7.53
C ASP A 221 15.42 -37.66 -8.54
N ASP A 222 15.97 -38.48 -9.44
CA ASP A 222 15.29 -39.57 -10.12
C ASP A 222 14.77 -40.52 -9.04
N ASP A 223 13.48 -40.49 -8.75
CA ASP A 223 12.79 -41.64 -8.17
C ASP A 223 11.85 -42.18 -9.25
N ASP A 224 12.46 -42.99 -10.11
CA ASP A 224 11.81 -44.10 -10.81
C ASP A 224 11.23 -45.03 -9.73
N ASP A 225 9.93 -44.92 -9.45
CA ASP A 225 9.21 -45.99 -8.76
C ASP A 225 8.29 -46.69 -9.76
N ASP A 226 8.84 -47.82 -10.20
CA ASP A 226 8.31 -48.87 -11.05
C ASP A 226 6.93 -49.40 -10.57
N ASP A 227 6.18 -49.86 -11.58
CA ASP A 227 5.37 -51.08 -11.62
C ASP A 227 4.74 -51.59 -10.32
N ASP A 228 3.40 -51.61 -10.29
CA ASP A 228 2.69 -52.83 -9.90
C ASP A 228 1.31 -52.82 -10.58
N ASP A 229 1.23 -53.64 -11.63
CA ASP A 229 0.01 -54.19 -12.18
C ASP A 229 -0.72 -54.99 -11.09
N ASP A 230 -1.89 -54.54 -10.64
CA ASP A 230 -2.87 -55.40 -9.99
C ASP A 230 -4.20 -55.28 -10.75
N ASP A 231 -4.30 -56.14 -11.76
CA ASP A 231 -5.55 -56.64 -12.32
C ASP A 231 -6.37 -57.32 -11.21
N ASP A 232 -7.50 -56.75 -10.81
CA ASP A 232 -8.58 -57.50 -10.17
C ASP A 232 -9.90 -57.17 -10.88
N ASP A 233 -10.10 -57.90 -11.98
CA ASP A 233 -11.40 -58.19 -12.58
C ASP A 233 -12.26 -58.97 -11.56
N ASP A 234 -13.31 -58.35 -11.02
CA ASP A 234 -14.43 -59.04 -10.39
C ASP A 234 -15.75 -58.38 -10.82
N GLU A 235 -16.30 -58.81 -11.96
CA GLU A 235 -17.75 -58.76 -12.24
C GLU A 235 -18.25 -60.07 -12.86
#